data_AF-A0A2E5IL14-F1
#
_entry.id   AF-A0A2E5IL14-F1
#
_cell.length_a   1.000
_cell.length_b   1.000
_cell.length_c   1.000
_cell.angle_alpha   90.00
_cell.angle_beta   90.00
_cell.angle_gamma   90.00
#
_symmetry.space_group_name_H-M   'P 1'
#
loop_
_entity.id
_entity.type
_entity.pdbx_description
1 polymer ?
#
loop_
_entity_poly.entity_id
_entity_poly.type
_entity_poly.pdbx_seq_one_letter_code
_entity_poly.pdbx_strand_id
1 'polypeptide(L)'
;MKRHQKPKHQLKKYQPIQKLKILIKKINKIDLIPIAKFGKTYGLKGEITLVSFSNPIKNILNYQSFFNQKGEQVLLTLNFKNKKIIGKISQKESVNDVKDLVNTLIYIRIKDLPALQDGEFYWDELIGLNVIDKKGLTLGKVHKIENHGATDLIFIQTESEELIIPYIDEFIEDVSPSKNLITVNWFAE
;
A
#
# COMPACT_ATOMS: atom_id res chain seq x y z
N MET A 1 12.52 8.11 33.71
CA MET A 1 11.99 9.03 32.67
C MET A 1 11.66 8.23 31.43
N LYS A 2 10.38 8.01 31.12
CA LYS A 2 9.95 7.26 29.92
C LYS A 2 10.09 8.18 28.70
N ARG A 3 11.09 7.93 27.86
CA ARG A 3 11.22 8.55 26.54
C ARG A 3 9.98 8.16 25.73
N HIS A 4 9.04 9.09 25.56
CA HIS A 4 7.99 8.96 24.57
C HIS A 4 8.69 9.06 23.21
N GLN A 5 8.92 7.92 22.56
CA GLN A 5 9.29 7.90 21.15
C GLN A 5 8.07 8.43 20.38
N LYS A 6 8.24 9.56 19.68
CA LYS A 6 7.25 10.02 18.70
C LYS A 6 7.06 8.91 17.66
N PRO A 7 5.84 8.71 17.14
CA PRO A 7 5.62 7.75 16.06
C PRO A 7 6.50 8.13 14.86
N LYS A 8 7.20 7.14 14.30
CA LYS A 8 8.06 7.35 13.13
C LYS A 8 7.18 7.61 11.91
N HIS A 9 7.32 8.76 11.27
CA HIS A 9 6.65 9.05 10.02
C HIS A 9 7.30 8.19 8.92
N GLN A 10 6.53 7.26 8.34
CA GLN A 10 7.00 6.37 7.27
C GLN A 10 6.12 6.53 6.04
N LEU A 11 6.73 6.80 4.88
CA LEU A 11 5.99 6.79 3.62
C LEU A 11 5.97 5.40 3.03
N LYS A 12 4.79 5.04 2.52
CA LYS A 12 4.61 3.83 1.74
C LYS A 12 4.51 4.21 0.27
N LYS A 13 5.52 3.83 -0.51
CA LYS A 13 5.48 3.87 -1.97
C LYS A 13 4.20 3.19 -2.45
N TYR A 14 3.53 3.85 -3.40
CA TYR A 14 2.26 3.47 -3.99
C TYR A 14 2.02 1.95 -3.96
N GLN A 15 1.09 1.53 -3.10
CA GLN A 15 0.58 0.17 -3.11
C GLN A 15 -0.75 0.21 -3.88
N PRO A 16 -0.91 -0.55 -4.98
CA PRO A 16 -2.14 -0.57 -5.76
C PRO A 16 -3.40 -0.71 -4.89
N ILE A 17 -3.27 -1.43 -3.78
CA ILE A 17 -4.31 -1.81 -2.84
C ILE A 17 -4.92 -0.58 -2.11
N GLN A 18 -4.20 0.50 -1.82
CA GLN A 18 -4.79 1.59 -1.00
C GLN A 18 -5.47 2.70 -1.82
N LYS A 19 -4.94 3.03 -3.00
CA LYS A 19 -5.70 3.86 -3.97
C LYS A 19 -6.95 3.13 -4.44
N LEU A 20 -6.89 1.80 -4.62
CA LEU A 20 -8.07 0.97 -4.81
C LEU A 20 -9.03 1.11 -3.62
N LYS A 21 -8.60 1.18 -2.36
CA LYS A 21 -9.53 1.41 -1.23
C LYS A 21 -10.27 2.75 -1.31
N ILE A 22 -9.58 3.88 -1.59
CA ILE A 22 -10.22 5.21 -1.72
C ILE A 22 -11.11 5.27 -2.97
N LEU A 23 -10.66 4.70 -4.08
CA LEU A 23 -11.40 4.65 -5.34
C LEU A 23 -12.60 3.68 -5.25
N ILE A 24 -12.46 2.53 -4.58
CA ILE A 24 -13.50 1.52 -4.34
C ILE A 24 -14.54 2.02 -3.34
N LYS A 25 -14.15 2.77 -2.30
CA LYS A 25 -15.09 3.43 -1.37
C LYS A 25 -16.08 4.34 -2.12
N LYS A 26 -15.71 4.78 -3.33
CA LYS A 26 -16.56 5.55 -4.26
C LYS A 26 -17.29 4.70 -5.31
N ILE A 27 -16.89 3.45 -5.58
CA ILE A 27 -17.26 2.72 -6.80
C ILE A 27 -17.94 1.35 -6.59
N ASN A 28 -17.71 0.58 -5.51
CA ASN A 28 -18.30 -0.76 -5.38
C ASN A 28 -19.27 -0.93 -4.20
N LYS A 29 -20.34 -1.67 -4.48
CA LYS A 29 -21.35 -2.16 -3.52
C LYS A 29 -20.86 -3.33 -2.66
N ILE A 30 -19.61 -3.77 -2.85
CA ILE A 30 -18.99 -4.93 -2.20
C ILE A 30 -17.60 -4.50 -1.70
N ASP A 31 -17.36 -4.58 -0.38
CA ASP A 31 -16.13 -4.16 0.33
C ASP A 31 -14.94 -5.11 0.10
N LEU A 32 -14.62 -5.38 -1.17
CA LEU A 32 -13.55 -6.28 -1.57
C LEU A 32 -12.50 -5.56 -2.39
N ILE A 33 -11.26 -6.03 -2.25
CA ILE A 33 -10.12 -5.49 -2.95
C ILE A 33 -9.21 -6.59 -3.49
N PRO A 34 -8.78 -6.52 -4.78
CA PRO A 34 -7.86 -7.50 -5.33
C PRO A 34 -6.51 -7.47 -4.60
N ILE A 35 -6.06 -8.63 -4.11
CA ILE A 35 -4.78 -8.81 -3.41
C ILE A 35 -3.77 -9.61 -4.23
N ALA A 36 -4.25 -10.40 -5.19
CA ALA A 36 -3.43 -11.21 -6.07
C ALA A 36 -4.17 -11.61 -7.35
N LYS A 37 -3.39 -12.15 -8.30
CA LYS A 37 -3.90 -12.87 -9.47
C LYS A 37 -3.40 -14.31 -9.44
N PHE A 38 -4.27 -15.27 -9.76
CA PHE A 38 -3.85 -16.63 -10.02
C PHE A 38 -2.94 -16.68 -11.26
N GLY A 39 -1.78 -17.30 -11.10
CA GLY A 39 -0.80 -17.53 -12.16
C GLY A 39 -0.99 -18.89 -12.82
N LYS A 40 0.12 -19.53 -13.19
CA LYS A 40 0.12 -20.86 -13.82
C LYS A 40 -0.18 -21.96 -12.80
N THR A 41 -0.72 -23.08 -13.28
CA THR A 41 -0.83 -24.32 -12.49
C THR A 41 0.54 -24.77 -11.98
N TYR A 42 0.55 -25.49 -10.86
CA TYR A 42 1.75 -25.95 -10.19
C TYR A 42 1.55 -27.40 -9.75
N GLY A 43 2.51 -28.27 -10.07
CA GLY A 43 2.40 -29.70 -9.78
C GLY A 43 1.18 -30.36 -10.45
N LEU A 44 0.83 -31.55 -9.95
CA LEU A 44 -0.30 -32.34 -10.44
C LEU A 44 -1.52 -32.32 -9.50
N LYS A 45 -1.33 -31.88 -8.25
CA LYS A 45 -2.31 -31.95 -7.17
C LYS A 45 -3.19 -30.70 -7.05
N GLY A 46 -3.55 -30.09 -8.18
CA GLY A 46 -4.41 -28.90 -8.20
C GLY A 46 -3.84 -27.67 -7.48
N GLU A 47 -2.51 -27.53 -7.44
CA GLU A 47 -1.88 -26.31 -6.91
C GLU A 47 -1.75 -25.26 -8.03
N ILE A 48 -1.70 -23.99 -7.65
CA ILE A 48 -1.61 -22.87 -8.59
C ILE A 48 -0.71 -21.78 -8.02
N THR A 49 0.12 -21.18 -8.85
CA THR A 49 0.94 -20.02 -8.43
C THR A 49 0.08 -18.78 -8.24
N LEU A 50 0.53 -17.84 -7.40
CA LEU A 50 -0.09 -16.51 -7.26
C LEU A 50 0.93 -15.41 -7.56
N VAL A 51 0.45 -14.37 -8.23
CA VAL A 51 1.13 -13.08 -8.35
C VAL A 51 0.52 -12.14 -7.32
N SER A 52 1.24 -11.91 -6.22
CA SER A 52 0.81 -11.03 -5.12
C SER A 52 0.96 -9.57 -5.48
N PHE A 53 -0.04 -8.76 -5.14
CA PHE A 53 0.00 -7.30 -5.24
C PHE A 53 0.46 -6.63 -3.95
N SER A 54 0.79 -7.42 -2.92
CA SER A 54 1.32 -6.90 -1.65
C SER A 54 2.79 -6.51 -1.79
N ASN A 55 3.26 -5.59 -0.95
CA ASN A 55 4.67 -5.28 -0.78
C ASN A 55 5.10 -5.36 0.69
N PRO A 56 6.09 -6.19 1.03
CA PRO A 56 6.69 -7.24 0.20
C PRO A 56 5.66 -8.29 -0.26
N ILE A 57 5.93 -8.97 -1.38
CA ILE A 57 4.99 -9.96 -1.98
C ILE A 57 4.51 -11.04 -0.98
N LYS A 58 5.35 -11.38 0.00
CA LYS A 58 5.08 -12.38 1.04
C LYS A 58 4.01 -11.95 2.04
N ASN A 59 3.68 -10.66 2.14
CA ASN A 59 2.66 -10.18 3.07
C ASN A 59 1.28 -10.79 2.80
N ILE A 60 1.04 -11.30 1.59
CA ILE A 60 -0.18 -12.03 1.26
C ILE A 60 -0.41 -13.26 2.15
N LEU A 61 0.66 -13.87 2.67
CA LEU A 61 0.60 -15.04 3.54
C LEU A 61 -0.03 -14.73 4.91
N ASN A 62 -0.16 -13.44 5.26
CA ASN A 62 -0.75 -13.01 6.52
C ASN A 62 -2.28 -12.95 6.48
N TYR A 63 -2.89 -13.07 5.29
CA TYR A 63 -4.34 -13.09 5.14
C TYR A 63 -4.89 -14.52 5.24
N GLN A 64 -6.02 -14.66 5.93
CA GLN A 64 -6.68 -15.95 6.17
C GLN A 64 -7.96 -16.15 5.34
N SER A 65 -8.52 -15.06 4.80
CA SER A 65 -9.80 -15.08 4.09
C SER A 65 -9.64 -14.49 2.70
N PHE A 66 -9.94 -15.30 1.68
CA PHE A 66 -9.86 -14.93 0.28
C PHE A 66 -11.24 -15.05 -0.38
N PHE A 67 -11.49 -14.20 -1.37
CA PHE A 67 -12.77 -14.12 -2.07
C PHE A 67 -12.55 -14.04 -3.58
N ASN A 68 -13.53 -14.47 -4.36
CA ASN A 68 -13.57 -14.22 -5.79
C ASN A 68 -14.25 -12.86 -6.10
N GLN A 69 -14.35 -12.49 -7.38
CA GLN A 69 -14.97 -11.23 -7.79
C GLN A 69 -16.45 -11.09 -7.42
N LYS A 70 -17.15 -12.19 -7.17
CA LYS A 70 -18.56 -12.22 -6.75
C LYS A 70 -18.72 -12.07 -5.24
N GLY A 71 -17.61 -12.09 -4.49
CA GLY A 71 -17.59 -12.07 -3.04
C GLY A 71 -17.86 -13.41 -2.37
N GLU A 72 -17.79 -14.50 -3.13
CA GLU A 72 -17.85 -15.85 -2.59
C GLU A 72 -16.48 -16.20 -1.98
N GLN A 73 -16.50 -16.82 -0.80
CA GLN A 73 -15.27 -17.20 -0.11
C GLN A 73 -14.56 -18.33 -0.85
N VAL A 74 -13.25 -18.18 -1.04
CA VAL A 74 -12.37 -19.20 -1.62
C VAL A 74 -11.53 -19.78 -0.50
N LEU A 75 -11.71 -21.08 -0.23
CA LEU A 75 -10.91 -21.82 0.76
C LEU A 75 -9.51 -22.08 0.20
N LEU A 76 -8.65 -21.09 0.31
CA LEU A 76 -7.32 -21.04 -0.29
C LEU A 76 -6.24 -21.01 0.79
N THR A 77 -5.36 -22.01 0.77
CA THR A 77 -4.15 -22.04 1.60
C THR A 77 -2.95 -21.61 0.77
N LEU A 78 -2.11 -20.72 1.31
CA LEU A 78 -0.93 -20.21 0.62
C LEU A 78 0.37 -20.66 1.30
N ASN A 79 1.36 -21.02 0.48
CA ASN A 79 2.73 -21.34 0.91
C ASN A 79 3.75 -20.61 0.03
N PHE A 80 4.93 -20.31 0.58
CA PHE A 80 6.04 -19.76 -0.21
C PHE A 80 7.10 -20.83 -0.49
N LYS A 81 7.28 -21.17 -1.76
CA LYS A 81 8.24 -22.20 -2.20
C LYS A 81 8.91 -21.77 -3.49
N ASN A 82 10.22 -22.04 -3.62
CA ASN A 82 11.01 -21.74 -4.82
C ASN A 82 10.81 -20.30 -5.34
N LYS A 83 10.82 -19.32 -4.41
CA LYS A 83 10.60 -17.89 -4.70
C LYS A 83 9.21 -17.54 -5.27
N LYS A 84 8.22 -18.42 -5.13
CA LYS A 84 6.83 -18.23 -5.61
C LYS A 84 5.83 -18.42 -4.47
N ILE A 85 4.69 -17.76 -4.57
CA ILE A 85 3.52 -18.04 -3.73
C ILE A 85 2.73 -19.15 -4.44
N ILE A 86 2.48 -20.25 -3.74
CA ILE A 86 1.72 -21.41 -4.21
C ILE A 86 0.43 -21.49 -3.40
N GLY A 87 -0.69 -21.60 -4.09
CA GLY A 87 -2.01 -21.75 -3.52
C GLY A 87 -2.58 -23.14 -3.74
N LYS A 88 -3.28 -23.65 -2.72
CA LYS A 88 -4.08 -24.87 -2.78
C LYS A 88 -5.51 -24.52 -2.41
N ILE A 89 -6.44 -24.79 -3.31
CA ILE A 89 -7.86 -24.57 -3.09
C ILE A 89 -8.47 -25.87 -2.58
N SER A 90 -9.29 -25.80 -1.53
CA SER A 90 -9.99 -26.97 -1.00
C SER A 90 -10.82 -27.66 -2.10
N GLN A 91 -10.85 -29.00 -2.10
CA GLN A 91 -11.58 -29.84 -3.05
C GLN A 91 -11.11 -29.75 -4.52
N LYS A 92 -9.96 -29.14 -4.79
CA LYS A 92 -9.33 -29.04 -6.12
C LYS A 92 -8.07 -29.90 -6.13
N GLU A 93 -8.15 -31.10 -6.70
CA GLU A 93 -7.09 -32.12 -6.57
C GLU A 93 -6.31 -32.39 -7.86
N SER A 94 -6.75 -31.81 -8.98
CA SER A 94 -6.11 -31.98 -10.28
C SER A 94 -5.81 -30.65 -10.96
N VAL A 95 -4.91 -30.69 -11.94
CA VAL A 95 -4.59 -29.54 -12.81
C VAL A 95 -5.84 -29.00 -13.51
N ASN A 96 -6.74 -29.88 -13.93
CA ASN A 96 -7.98 -29.50 -14.62
C ASN A 96 -8.89 -28.68 -13.72
N ASP A 97 -8.91 -28.96 -12.41
CA ASP A 97 -9.83 -28.29 -11.48
C ASP A 97 -9.51 -26.80 -11.28
N VAL A 98 -8.27 -26.39 -11.56
CA VAL A 98 -7.75 -25.03 -11.34
C VAL A 98 -7.35 -24.31 -12.63
N LYS A 99 -7.38 -24.99 -13.78
CA LYS A 99 -6.94 -24.41 -15.07
C LYS A 99 -7.77 -23.19 -15.46
N ASP A 100 -9.07 -23.23 -15.20
CA ASP A 100 -9.99 -22.13 -15.53
C ASP A 100 -9.86 -20.92 -14.58
N LEU A 101 -9.12 -21.08 -13.47
CA LEU A 101 -8.84 -20.01 -12.53
C LEU A 101 -7.60 -19.19 -12.91
N VAL A 102 -6.80 -19.66 -13.88
CA VAL A 102 -5.61 -18.95 -14.35
C VAL A 102 -5.99 -17.54 -14.81
N ASN A 103 -5.20 -16.54 -14.40
CA ASN A 103 -5.42 -15.11 -14.62
C ASN A 103 -6.65 -14.49 -13.93
N THR A 104 -7.40 -15.24 -13.12
CA THR A 104 -8.48 -14.64 -12.32
C THR A 104 -7.95 -13.96 -11.07
N LEU A 105 -8.67 -12.93 -10.61
CA LEU A 105 -8.30 -12.13 -9.44
C LEU A 105 -8.79 -12.78 -8.13
N ILE A 106 -8.00 -12.61 -7.08
CA ILE A 106 -8.32 -12.99 -5.72
C ILE A 106 -8.40 -11.73 -4.88
N TYR A 107 -9.40 -11.70 -4.01
CA TYR A 107 -9.76 -10.54 -3.22
C TYR A 107 -9.66 -10.84 -1.72
N ILE A 108 -9.51 -9.79 -0.94
CA ILE A 108 -9.70 -9.78 0.52
C ILE A 108 -10.73 -8.72 0.87
N ARG A 109 -11.26 -8.74 2.09
CA ARG A 109 -12.12 -7.62 2.54
C ARG A 109 -11.27 -6.43 2.89
N ILE A 110 -11.81 -5.24 2.63
CA ILE A 110 -11.14 -3.98 2.97
C ILE A 110 -10.84 -3.90 4.48
N LYS A 111 -11.72 -4.45 5.32
CA LYS A 111 -11.54 -4.49 6.78
C LYS A 111 -10.42 -5.41 7.26
N ASP A 112 -9.97 -6.36 6.42
CA ASP A 112 -8.91 -7.31 6.75
C ASP A 112 -7.52 -6.73 6.43
N LEU A 113 -7.47 -5.56 5.76
CA LEU A 113 -6.22 -4.82 5.56
C LEU A 113 -5.63 -4.42 6.92
N PRO A 114 -4.30 -4.47 7.08
CA PRO A 114 -3.65 -3.90 8.25
C PRO A 114 -4.02 -2.42 8.37
N ALA A 115 -4.32 -1.98 9.59
CA ALA A 115 -4.48 -0.57 9.88
C ALA A 115 -3.18 0.17 9.51
N LEU A 116 -3.31 1.36 8.91
CA LEU A 116 -2.17 2.27 8.83
C LEU A 116 -1.81 2.66 10.26
N GLN A 117 -0.51 2.61 10.59
CA GLN A 117 -0.06 3.16 11.87
C GLN A 117 -0.15 4.68 11.83
N ASP A 118 -0.37 5.32 12.98
CA ASP A 118 -0.31 6.78 13.07
C ASP A 118 1.03 7.28 12.52
N GLY A 119 0.98 8.21 11.57
CA GLY A 119 2.16 8.74 10.89
C GLY A 119 2.56 8.02 9.59
N GLU A 120 1.83 6.98 9.16
CA GLU A 120 2.02 6.37 7.84
C GLU A 120 1.10 7.00 6.78
N PHE A 121 1.70 7.48 5.68
CA PHE A 121 0.95 8.08 4.57
C PHE A 121 1.36 7.48 3.23
N TYR A 122 0.42 7.46 2.28
CA TYR A 122 0.74 7.19 0.88
C TYR A 122 1.30 8.43 0.20
N TRP A 123 2.17 8.22 -0.77
CA TRP A 123 2.67 9.34 -1.59
C TRP A 123 1.54 10.15 -2.22
N ASP A 124 0.52 9.47 -2.76
CA ASP A 124 -0.65 10.10 -3.38
C ASP A 124 -1.48 10.95 -2.40
N GLU A 125 -1.43 10.65 -1.10
CA GLU A 125 -2.12 11.44 -0.07
C GLU A 125 -1.35 12.72 0.26
N LEU A 126 -0.08 12.79 -0.10
CA LEU A 126 0.78 13.94 0.15
C LEU A 126 0.92 14.87 -1.05
N ILE A 127 0.79 14.35 -2.28
CA ILE A 127 0.82 15.19 -3.48
C ILE A 127 -0.36 16.17 -3.45
N GLY A 128 -0.05 17.45 -3.60
CA GLY A 128 -1.00 18.56 -3.57
C GLY A 128 -1.16 19.24 -2.20
N LEU A 129 -0.63 18.64 -1.12
CA LEU A 129 -0.67 19.25 0.21
C LEU A 129 0.18 20.53 0.24
N ASN A 130 -0.31 21.55 0.95
CA ASN A 130 0.48 22.75 1.22
C ASN A 130 1.57 22.43 2.23
N VAL A 131 2.74 23.02 2.08
CA VAL A 131 3.86 22.88 3.01
C VAL A 131 4.14 24.21 3.67
N ILE A 132 4.21 24.22 5.01
CA ILE A 132 4.55 25.39 5.81
C ILE A 132 5.74 25.08 6.73
N ASP A 133 6.50 26.11 7.09
CA ASP A 133 7.52 26.00 8.14
C ASP A 133 6.90 26.11 9.56
N LYS A 134 7.74 25.98 10.59
CA LYS A 134 7.36 26.15 12.00
C LYS A 134 6.80 27.53 12.36
N LYS A 135 7.11 28.55 11.58
CA LYS A 135 6.63 29.93 11.77
C LYS A 135 5.31 30.18 11.02
N GLY A 136 4.83 29.20 10.27
CA GLY A 136 3.63 29.30 9.44
C GLY A 136 3.88 29.92 8.07
N LEU A 137 5.14 30.12 7.67
CA LEU A 137 5.48 30.60 6.33
C LEU A 137 5.18 29.51 5.30
N THR A 138 4.47 29.87 4.23
CA THR A 138 4.17 28.95 3.14
C THR A 138 5.42 28.72 2.31
N LEU A 139 5.85 27.47 2.21
CA LEU A 139 6.96 27.05 1.36
C LEU A 139 6.48 26.66 -0.03
N GLY A 140 5.26 26.15 -0.16
CA GLY A 140 4.68 25.78 -1.45
C GLY A 140 3.76 24.57 -1.37
N LYS A 141 3.72 23.77 -2.43
CA LYS A 141 2.93 22.53 -2.50
C LYS A 141 3.76 21.35 -2.93
N VAL A 142 3.54 20.19 -2.30
CA VAL A 142 4.16 18.94 -2.77
C VAL A 142 3.61 18.62 -4.15
N HIS A 143 4.48 18.52 -5.16
CA HIS A 143 4.06 18.14 -6.52
C HIS A 143 4.56 16.75 -6.91
N LYS A 144 5.61 16.25 -6.24
CA LYS A 144 6.24 14.97 -6.54
C LYS A 144 6.91 14.38 -5.32
N ILE A 145 7.02 13.05 -5.29
CA ILE A 145 7.78 12.30 -4.30
C ILE A 145 8.66 11.30 -5.05
N GLU A 146 9.93 11.21 -4.66
CA GLU A 146 10.87 10.23 -5.20
C GLU A 146 11.56 9.45 -4.09
N ASN A 147 12.10 8.28 -4.44
CA ASN A 147 12.94 7.50 -3.55
C ASN A 147 14.09 6.89 -4.36
N HIS A 148 15.31 7.36 -4.08
CA HIS A 148 16.55 6.93 -4.74
C HIS A 148 17.34 5.88 -3.93
N GLY A 149 16.66 5.13 -3.06
CA GLY A 149 17.23 3.98 -2.36
C GLY A 149 17.68 4.21 -0.92
N ALA A 150 17.55 5.43 -0.39
CA ALA A 150 17.82 5.74 1.03
C ALA A 150 16.54 6.16 1.75
N THR A 151 16.01 7.33 1.38
CA THR A 151 14.89 8.00 2.03
C THR A 151 13.95 8.57 0.97
N ASP A 152 12.66 8.63 1.26
CA ASP A 152 11.70 9.33 0.42
C ASP A 152 11.97 10.84 0.45
N LEU A 153 11.98 11.48 -0.72
CA LEU A 153 12.18 12.91 -0.89
C LEU A 153 10.87 13.53 -1.38
N ILE A 154 10.37 14.55 -0.69
CA ILE A 154 9.24 15.36 -1.13
C ILE A 154 9.76 16.58 -1.89
N PHE A 155 9.19 16.82 -3.07
CA PHE A 155 9.51 17.94 -3.95
C PHE A 155 8.37 18.95 -3.88
N ILE A 156 8.71 20.16 -3.48
CA ILE A 156 7.79 21.25 -3.17
C ILE A 156 7.97 22.32 -4.24
N GLN A 157 6.90 22.58 -4.97
CA GLN A 157 6.87 23.67 -5.93
C GLN A 157 6.68 24.99 -5.17
N THR A 158 7.69 25.86 -5.22
CA THR A 158 7.63 27.24 -4.73
C THR A 158 7.31 28.19 -5.89
N GLU A 159 7.25 29.50 -5.63
CA GLU A 159 7.05 30.51 -6.68
C GLU A 159 8.23 30.64 -7.65
N SER A 160 9.46 30.42 -7.16
CA SER A 160 10.70 30.66 -7.91
C SER A 160 11.43 29.37 -8.29
N GLU A 161 11.34 28.33 -7.47
CA GLU A 161 12.17 27.13 -7.59
C GLU A 161 11.51 25.88 -7.00
N GLU A 162 12.24 24.77 -7.03
CA GLU A 162 11.82 23.51 -6.45
C GLU A 162 12.61 23.26 -5.16
N LEU A 163 11.89 23.11 -4.05
CA LEU A 163 12.48 22.79 -2.76
C LEU A 163 12.36 21.28 -2.50
N ILE A 164 13.46 20.65 -2.11
CA ILE A 164 13.53 19.21 -1.87
C ILE A 164 13.76 18.98 -0.38
N ILE A 165 12.84 18.26 0.27
CA ILE A 165 12.93 17.94 1.70
C ILE A 165 12.91 16.41 1.89
N PRO A 166 13.85 15.84 2.67
CA PRO A 166 13.77 14.43 3.06
C PRO A 166 12.57 14.18 3.97
N TYR A 167 11.76 13.18 3.65
CA TYR A 167 10.64 12.76 4.49
C TYR A 167 11.13 11.88 5.65
N ILE A 168 11.61 12.52 6.70
CA ILE A 168 12.03 11.90 7.97
C ILE A 168 11.61 12.78 9.14
N ASP A 169 11.49 12.17 10.33
CA ASP A 169 11.04 12.82 11.57
C ASP A 169 11.81 14.10 11.95
N GLU A 170 13.03 14.26 11.46
CA GLU A 170 13.84 15.47 11.69
C GLU A 170 13.29 16.71 10.96
N PHE A 171 12.75 16.51 9.76
CA PHE A 171 12.22 17.57 8.91
C PHE A 171 10.69 17.60 8.88
N ILE A 172 10.00 16.48 9.12
CA ILE A 172 8.55 16.39 9.09
C ILE A 172 8.01 16.45 10.53
N GLU A 173 7.27 17.51 10.85
CA GLU A 173 6.75 17.73 12.21
C GLU A 173 5.29 17.31 12.36
N ASP A 174 4.45 17.63 11.38
CA ASP A 174 3.06 17.20 11.34
C ASP A 174 2.59 17.02 9.89
N VAL A 175 1.69 16.06 9.69
CA VAL A 175 1.08 15.77 8.40
C VAL A 175 -0.42 15.58 8.60
N SER A 176 -1.19 16.47 7.99
CA SER A 176 -2.63 16.50 8.13
C SER A 176 -3.30 16.60 6.75
N PRO A 177 -3.56 15.45 6.09
CA PRO A 177 -4.26 15.44 4.81
C PRO A 177 -5.67 16.03 4.91
N SER A 178 -6.35 15.88 6.05
CA SER A 178 -7.66 16.48 6.30
C SER A 178 -7.64 18.01 6.34
N LYS A 179 -6.51 18.62 6.73
CA LYS A 179 -6.28 20.07 6.70
C LYS A 179 -5.56 20.53 5.43
N ASN A 180 -5.25 19.60 4.52
CA ASN A 180 -4.45 19.85 3.32
C ASN A 180 -3.05 20.46 3.62
N LEU A 181 -2.37 19.97 4.65
CA LEU A 181 -1.18 20.63 5.22
C LEU A 181 -0.10 19.66 5.69
N ILE A 182 1.16 20.02 5.41
CA ILE A 182 2.38 19.44 5.99
C ILE A 182 3.14 20.57 6.70
N THR A 183 3.53 20.35 7.96
CA THR A 183 4.39 21.27 8.70
C THR A 183 5.81 20.69 8.75
N VAL A 184 6.79 21.47 8.30
CA VAL A 184 8.19 21.07 8.27
C VAL A 184 9.06 21.92 9.17
N ASN A 185 10.09 21.27 9.71
CA ASN A 185 11.20 21.92 10.37
C ASN A 185 12.29 22.26 9.33
N TRP A 186 12.00 23.23 8.47
CA TRP A 186 12.92 23.66 7.41
C TRP A 186 13.19 25.16 7.54
N PHE A 187 14.46 25.54 7.54
CA PHE A 187 14.85 26.95 7.56
C PHE A 187 14.90 27.44 6.11
N ALA A 188 13.91 28.23 5.71
CA ALA A 188 14.09 29.16 4.60
C ALA A 188 14.78 30.40 5.18
N GLU A 189 16.02 30.67 4.76
CA GLU A 189 16.70 31.95 5.03
C GLU A 189 16.05 33.09 4.23
#